data_AF-A0A966UXL2-F1
#
_entry.id   AF-A0A966UXL2-F1
#
_cell.length_a   1.000
_cell.length_b   1.000
_cell.length_c   1.000
_cell.angle_alpha   90.00
_cell.angle_beta   90.00
_cell.angle_gamma   90.00
#
_symmetry.space_group_name_H-M   'P 1'
#
loop_
_entity.id
_entity.type
_entity.pdbx_description
1 polymer ?
#
loop_
_entity_poly.entity_id
_entity_poly.type
_entity_poly.pdbx_seq_one_letter_code
_entity_poly.pdbx_strand_id
1 'polypeptide(L)' 'TAHLVSEAVDAGQILVQAAVPVLKGDDHASLSARIHTHEHRILPLAVALAAQRLGL' A
#
# COMPACT_ATOMS: atom_id res chain seq x y z
N THR A 1 1.76 0.12 -1.95
CA THR A 1 2.44 0.91 -0.89
C THR A 1 1.44 1.88 -0.31
N ALA A 2 1.53 2.21 0.97
CA ALA A 2 0.81 3.34 1.56
C ALA A 2 1.83 4.32 2.14
N HIS A 3 1.73 5.60 1.78
CA HIS A 3 2.67 6.66 2.16
C HIS A 3 1.92 7.94 2.50
N LEU A 4 2.57 8.87 3.20
CA LEU A 4 2.07 10.23 3.38
C LEU A 4 2.12 11.00 2.06
N VAL A 5 1.25 11.99 1.88
CA VAL A 5 1.25 12.81 0.67
C VAL A 5 2.33 13.90 0.77
N SER A 6 3.04 14.13 -0.33
CA SER A 6 3.97 15.25 -0.54
C SER A 6 3.62 15.97 -1.84
N GLU A 7 4.27 17.12 -2.10
CA GLU A 7 4.08 17.86 -3.36
C GLU A 7 4.51 17.05 -4.60
N ALA A 8 5.60 16.29 -4.48
CA ALA A 8 6.02 15.36 -5.53
C ALA A 8 5.14 14.10 -5.51
N VAL A 9 4.70 13.69 -6.70
CA VAL A 9 3.86 12.49 -6.92
C VAL A 9 4.59 11.24 -6.42
N ASP A 10 3.88 10.42 -5.64
CA ASP A 10 4.33 9.13 -5.10
C ASP A 10 5.68 9.16 -4.34
N ALA A 11 6.06 10.32 -3.80
CA ALA A 11 7.37 10.57 -3.21
C ALA A 11 7.35 10.78 -1.69
N GLY A 12 6.18 10.72 -1.05
CA GLY A 12 6.08 10.97 0.38
C GLY A 12 6.58 9.80 1.23
N GLN A 13 6.72 10.06 2.54
CA GLN A 13 7.26 9.06 3.46
C GLN A 13 6.38 7.81 3.50
N ILE A 14 7.00 6.66 3.23
CA ILE A 14 6.34 5.36 3.28
C ILE A 14 5.92 5.01 4.72
N LEU A 15 4.67 4.61 4.88
CA LEU A 15 4.11 4.13 6.14
C LEU A 15 4.12 2.60 6.21
N VAL A 16 3.64 1.95 5.15
CA VAL A 16 3.52 0.48 5.05
C VAL A 16 3.76 0.01 3.62
N GLN A 17 4.43 -1.12 3.48
CA GLN A 17 4.58 -1.84 2.21
C GLN A 17 4.23 -3.32 2.38
N ALA A 18 3.70 -3.91 1.32
CA ALA A 18 3.54 -5.34 1.19
C ALA A 18 4.18 -5.77 -0.13
N ALA A 19 5.00 -6.82 -0.09
CA ALA A 19 5.48 -7.48 -1.28
C ALA A 19 4.37 -8.43 -1.80
N VAL A 20 4.18 -8.43 -3.13
CA VAL A 20 3.22 -9.31 -3.81
C VAL A 20 4.01 -10.17 -4.79
N PRO A 21 3.98 -11.51 -4.68
CA PRO A 21 4.68 -12.37 -5.63
C PRO A 21 4.01 -12.28 -7.00
N VAL A 22 4.80 -12.36 -8.07
CA VAL A 22 4.32 -12.64 -9.42
C VAL A 22 4.46 -14.13 -9.66
N LEU A 23 3.36 -14.79 -10.03
CA LEU A 23 3.29 -16.24 -10.23
C LEU A 23 3.33 -16.57 -11.71
N LYS A 24 3.79 -17.78 -12.03
CA LYS A 24 3.78 -18.28 -13.40
C LYS A 24 2.33 -18.37 -13.89
N GLY A 25 2.04 -17.72 -15.02
CA GLY A 25 0.71 -17.70 -15.63
C GLY A 25 -0.20 -16.57 -15.16
N ASP A 26 0.28 -15.65 -14.32
CA ASP A 26 -0.45 -14.40 -14.11
C ASP A 26 -0.61 -13.65 -15.44
N ASP A 27 -1.79 -13.06 -15.58
CA ASP A 27 -2.05 -11.94 -16.48
C ASP A 27 -2.19 -10.65 -15.67
N HIS A 28 -2.45 -9.54 -16.36
CA HIS A 28 -2.64 -8.24 -15.70
C HIS A 28 -3.78 -8.26 -14.67
N ALA A 29 -4.89 -8.95 -14.99
CA ALA A 29 -6.08 -8.95 -14.13
C ALA A 29 -5.85 -9.73 -12.82
N SER A 30 -5.27 -10.92 -12.92
CA SER A 30 -4.95 -11.78 -11.77
C SER A 30 -3.90 -11.19 -10.85
N LEU A 31 -2.85 -10.58 -11.42
CA LEU A 31 -1.85 -9.86 -10.63
C LEU A 31 -2.46 -8.63 -9.94
N SER A 32 -3.25 -7.83 -10.67
CA SER A 32 -3.91 -6.64 -10.12
C SER A 32 -4.88 -6.98 -8.99
N ALA A 33 -5.71 -8.02 -9.14
CA ALA A 33 -6.60 -8.49 -8.08
C ALA A 33 -5.84 -8.91 -6.82
N ARG A 34 -4.66 -9.52 -6.98
CA ARG A 34 -3.80 -9.87 -5.85
C ARG A 34 -3.21 -8.62 -5.20
N ILE A 35 -2.73 -7.65 -5.98
CA ILE A 35 -2.25 -6.34 -5.47
C ILE A 35 -3.35 -5.66 -4.65
N HIS A 36 -4.56 -5.51 -5.19
CA HIS A 36 -5.69 -4.90 -4.48
C HIS A 36 -6.04 -5.61 -3.17
N THR A 37 -5.96 -6.94 -3.14
CA THR A 37 -6.13 -7.70 -1.89
C THR A 37 -5.10 -7.29 -0.82
N HIS A 38 -3.85 -7.04 -1.22
CA HIS A 38 -2.81 -6.56 -0.32
C HIS A 38 -2.99 -5.08 0.06
N GLU A 39 -3.46 -4.24 -0.86
CA GLU A 39 -3.79 -2.83 -0.60
C GLU A 39 -4.88 -2.70 0.47
N HIS A 40 -5.98 -3.46 0.36
CA HIS A 40 -7.05 -3.49 1.37
C HIS A 40 -6.55 -3.95 2.75
N ARG A 41 -5.48 -4.75 2.82
CA ARG A 41 -4.86 -5.16 4.09
C ARG A 41 -3.97 -4.05 4.68
N ILE A 42 -3.15 -3.40 3.85
CA ILE A 42 -2.16 -2.43 4.37
C ILE A 42 -2.73 -1.03 4.57
N LEU A 43 -3.79 -0.63 3.84
CA LEU A 43 -4.34 0.71 3.95
C LEU A 43 -4.90 1.01 5.36
N PRO A 44 -5.71 0.13 5.99
CA PRO A 44 -6.16 0.37 7.37
C PRO A 44 -5.00 0.45 8.38
N LEU A 45 -3.96 -0.38 8.21
CA LEU A 45 -2.76 -0.33 9.07
C LEU A 45 -2.03 1.01 8.91
N ALA A 46 -1.89 1.49 7.68
CA ALA A 46 -1.27 2.78 7.40
C ALA A 46 -2.05 3.94 8.02
N VAL A 47 -3.39 3.89 7.98
CA VAL A 47 -4.26 4.88 8.65
C VAL A 47 -4.04 4.87 10.16
N ALA A 48 -4.01 3.70 10.80
CA ALA A 48 -3.76 3.59 12.23
C ALA A 48 -2.37 4.16 12.62
N LEU A 49 -1.33 3.84 11.84
CA LEU A 49 0.02 4.39 12.05
C LEU A 49 0.08 5.91 11.82
N ALA A 50 -0.67 6.44 10.85
CA ALA A 50 -0.76 7.88 10.62
C ALA A 50 -1.46 8.58 11.79
N ALA A 51 -2.58 8.04 12.27
CA ALA A 51 -3.32 8.57 13.43
C ALA A 51 -2.42 8.65 14.67
N GLN A 52 -1.71 7.56 15.00
CA GLN A 52 -0.76 7.53 16.12
C GLN A 52 0.34 8.59 15.98
N ARG A 53 0.89 8.80 14.78
CA ARG A 53 1.91 9.83 14.54
C ARG A 53 1.38 11.25 14.67
N LEU A 54 0.10 11.46 14.36
CA LEU A 54 -0.57 12.75 14.48
C LEU A 54 -1.12 13.01 15.89
N GLY A 55 -1.01 12.04 16.80
CA GLY A 55 -1.54 12.14 18.16
C GLY A 55 -3.07 12.08 18.23
N LEU A 56 -3.70 11.41 17.25
CA LEU A 56 -5.15 11.13 17.21
C LEU A 56 -5.50 9.81 17.89
#